data_AF-A0A662QZW0-F1
#
_entry.id   AF-A0A662QZW0-F1
#
_cell.length_a   1.000
_cell.length_b   1.000
_cell.length_c   1.000
_cell.angle_alpha   90.00
_cell.angle_beta   90.00
_cell.angle_gamma   90.00
#
_symmetry.space_group_name_H-M   'P 1'
#
loop_
_entity.id
_entity.type
_entity.pdbx_description
1 polymer ?
#
loop_
_entity_poly.entity_id
_entity_poly.type
_entity_poly.pdbx_seq_one_letter_code
_entity_poly.pdbx_strand_id
1 'polypeptide(L)'
;MRRRNGRRKNPGLDDEDITPMEGVANLFDVAMVFAVALLVAIVLFYNLPELVLQDQDITIVKNPGSSDMQIIIKEGNEIKVLNMTDKLGGGQGVKMGVAYRLEDGRVIYVPENITESK
;
A
#
# COMPACT_ATOMS: atom_id res chain seq x y z
N MET A 1 22.88 -76.79 24.71
CA MET A 1 23.84 -75.80 25.26
C MET A 1 24.79 -75.35 24.15
N ARG A 2 24.83 -74.05 23.79
CA ARG A 2 26.04 -73.24 23.56
C ARG A 2 25.73 -71.93 22.81
N ARG A 3 25.56 -70.91 23.66
CA ARG A 3 26.01 -69.50 23.56
C ARG A 3 25.76 -68.72 22.25
N ARG A 4 24.73 -67.86 22.33
CA ARG A 4 24.61 -66.60 21.59
C ARG A 4 25.83 -65.72 21.87
N ASN A 5 26.66 -65.47 20.87
CA ASN A 5 27.61 -64.37 20.90
C ASN A 5 26.89 -63.10 20.45
N GLY A 6 26.32 -62.39 21.42
CA GLY A 6 25.86 -61.02 21.22
C GLY A 6 27.06 -60.13 20.97
N ARG A 7 27.18 -59.68 19.73
CA ARG A 7 28.10 -58.61 19.32
C ARG A 7 27.68 -57.37 20.12
N ARG A 8 28.39 -57.05 21.19
CA ARG A 8 28.23 -55.79 21.92
C ARG A 8 28.57 -54.67 20.93
N LYS A 9 27.55 -54.04 20.35
CA LYS A 9 27.70 -52.71 19.77
C LYS A 9 27.96 -51.77 20.94
N ASN A 10 29.12 -51.13 20.96
CA ASN A 10 29.35 -49.97 21.83
C ASN A 10 28.31 -48.90 21.45
N PRO A 11 27.49 -48.41 22.39
CA PRO A 11 26.56 -47.31 22.12
C PRO A 11 27.28 -45.99 22.41
N GLY A 12 28.28 -45.64 21.59
CA GLY A 12 29.13 -44.52 21.96
C GLY A 12 29.98 -43.88 20.88
N LEU A 13 29.60 -43.97 19.60
CA LEU A 13 30.20 -43.19 18.50
C LEU A 13 29.21 -43.06 17.33
N ASP A 14 27.96 -42.70 17.61
CA ASP A 14 27.05 -42.13 16.59
C ASP A 14 26.85 -40.64 16.94
N ASP A 15 27.95 -39.95 17.27
CA ASP A 15 27.99 -38.51 17.09
C ASP A 15 28.06 -38.33 15.57
N GLU A 16 26.92 -38.10 14.94
CA GLU A 16 26.89 -37.52 13.59
C GLU A 16 27.74 -36.26 13.68
N ASP A 17 28.98 -36.34 13.17
CA ASP A 17 29.97 -35.27 13.19
C ASP A 17 29.44 -34.10 12.34
N ILE A 18 28.49 -33.33 12.87
CA ILE A 18 28.03 -32.08 12.27
C ILE A 18 29.26 -31.20 12.24
N THR A 19 29.85 -31.09 11.07
CA THR A 19 31.02 -30.25 10.90
C THR A 19 30.61 -28.81 11.20
N PRO A 20 31.49 -27.97 11.78
CA PRO A 20 31.16 -26.56 12.00
C PRO A 20 30.64 -25.86 10.73
N MET A 21 31.04 -26.33 9.55
CA MET A 21 30.56 -25.86 8.26
C MET A 21 29.08 -26.21 8.00
N GLU A 22 28.64 -27.44 8.32
CA GLU A 22 27.24 -27.86 8.20
C GLU A 22 26.32 -27.10 9.17
N GLY A 23 26.79 -26.85 10.39
CA GLY A 23 26.06 -26.01 11.36
C GLY A 23 25.86 -24.57 10.86
N VAL A 24 26.90 -23.98 10.26
CA VAL A 24 26.82 -22.64 9.65
C VAL A 24 25.89 -22.62 8.44
N ALA A 25 25.92 -23.65 7.59
CA ALA A 25 25.05 -23.73 6.42
C ALA A 25 23.56 -23.77 6.80
N ASN A 26 23.20 -24.55 7.83
CA ASN A 26 21.82 -24.63 8.32
C ASN A 26 21.34 -23.30 8.94
N LEU A 27 22.17 -22.66 9.77
CA LEU A 27 21.83 -21.36 10.36
C LEU A 27 21.68 -20.27 9.28
N PHE A 28 22.49 -20.33 8.23
CA PHE A 28 22.39 -19.42 7.10
C PHE A 28 21.07 -19.57 6.34
N ASP A 29 20.61 -20.80 6.11
CA ASP A 29 19.32 -21.06 5.46
C ASP A 29 18.14 -20.53 6.29
N VAL A 30 18.13 -20.81 7.60
CA VAL A 30 17.14 -20.27 8.53
C VAL A 30 17.16 -18.74 8.54
N ALA A 31 18.34 -18.12 8.53
CA ALA A 31 18.50 -16.67 8.47
C ALA A 31 17.96 -16.08 7.16
N MET A 32 18.13 -16.77 6.03
CA MET A 32 17.58 -16.36 4.74
C MET A 32 16.05 -16.35 4.77
N VAL A 33 15.43 -17.43 5.26
CA VAL A 33 13.97 -17.52 5.42
C VAL A 33 13.46 -16.43 6.36
N PHE A 34 14.17 -16.17 7.47
CA PHE A 34 13.84 -15.11 8.41
C PHE A 34 13.91 -13.71 7.77
N ALA A 35 14.95 -13.43 6.96
CA ALA A 35 15.09 -12.16 6.26
C ALA A 35 13.97 -11.93 5.24
N VAL A 36 13.57 -12.97 4.49
CA VAL A 36 12.43 -12.91 3.56
C VAL A 36 11.13 -12.65 4.33
N ALA A 37 10.90 -13.32 5.46
CA ALA A 37 9.73 -13.09 6.29
C ALA A 37 9.68 -11.64 6.81
N LEU A 38 10.82 -11.08 7.24
CA LEU A 38 10.91 -9.68 7.66
C LEU A 38 10.61 -8.71 6.51
N LEU A 39 11.11 -8.97 5.30
CA LEU A 39 10.79 -8.17 4.12
C LEU A 39 9.29 -8.17 3.84
N VAL A 40 8.65 -9.35 3.84
CA VAL A 40 7.20 -9.49 3.68
C VAL A 40 6.46 -8.72 4.78
N ALA A 41 6.89 -8.84 6.04
CA ALA A 41 6.29 -8.13 7.15
C ALA A 41 6.39 -6.60 7.01
N ILE A 42 7.53 -6.09 6.53
CA ILE A 42 7.71 -4.66 6.22
C ILE A 42 6.75 -4.24 5.11
N VAL A 43 6.68 -4.97 4.00
CA VAL A 43 5.78 -4.67 2.88
C VAL A 43 4.31 -4.60 3.35
N LEU A 44 3.89 -5.52 4.21
CA LEU A 44 2.55 -5.55 4.79
C LEU A 44 2.34 -4.42 5.81
N PHE A 45 3.29 -4.17 6.71
CA PHE A 45 3.21 -3.16 7.76
C PHE A 45 3.10 -1.74 7.20
N TYR A 46 3.86 -1.45 6.14
CA TYR A 46 3.87 -0.11 5.55
C TYR A 46 2.59 0.21 4.77
N ASN A 47 1.58 -0.66 4.75
CA ASN A 47 0.34 -0.47 3.99
C ASN A 47 0.67 0.15 2.62
N LEU A 48 1.48 -0.55 1.83
CA LEU A 48 1.71 -0.21 0.42
C LEU A 48 0.84 -1.06 -0.53
N PRO A 49 -0.50 -1.19 -0.35
CA PRO A 49 -1.33 -1.79 -1.37
C PRO A 49 -1.23 -1.01 -2.69
N GLU A 50 -0.82 0.27 -2.66
CA GLU A 50 -0.61 1.09 -3.87
C GLU A 50 0.45 0.53 -4.84
N LEU A 51 1.43 -0.25 -4.35
CA LEU A 51 2.42 -0.92 -5.21
C LEU A 51 1.96 -2.31 -5.70
N VAL A 52 0.96 -2.91 -5.05
CA VAL A 52 0.48 -4.28 -5.34
C VAL A 52 -0.85 -4.27 -6.10
N LEU A 53 -1.67 -3.23 -5.91
CA LEU A 53 -3.00 -3.06 -6.50
C LEU A 53 -2.94 -2.08 -7.67
N GLN A 54 -2.05 -2.36 -8.63
CA GLN A 54 -1.85 -1.47 -9.79
C GLN A 54 -3.15 -1.27 -10.60
N ASP A 55 -4.05 -2.27 -10.57
CA ASP A 55 -5.28 -2.36 -11.37
C ASP A 55 -6.61 -2.19 -10.60
N GLN A 56 -6.60 -1.72 -9.36
CA GLN A 56 -7.85 -1.50 -8.62
C GLN A 56 -8.19 -0.02 -8.48
N ASP A 57 -9.48 0.29 -8.64
CA ASP A 57 -10.00 1.62 -8.37
C ASP A 57 -9.94 1.88 -6.86
N ILE A 58 -9.18 2.88 -6.47
CA ILE A 58 -8.93 3.20 -5.06
C ILE A 58 -9.33 4.65 -4.77
N THR A 59 -9.97 4.85 -3.62
CA THR A 59 -10.24 6.18 -3.07
C THR A 59 -9.50 6.32 -1.76
N ILE A 60 -8.55 7.25 -1.72
CA ILE A 60 -7.72 7.56 -0.55
C ILE A 60 -8.21 8.88 0.03
N VAL A 61 -8.58 8.89 1.31
CA VAL A 61 -8.93 10.10 2.04
C VAL A 61 -7.79 10.43 3.00
N LYS A 62 -7.07 11.52 2.72
CA LYS A 62 -6.02 12.04 3.59
C LYS A 62 -6.59 13.09 4.54
N ASN A 63 -6.15 13.02 5.79
CA ASN A 63 -6.50 13.95 6.88
C ASN A 63 -8.03 14.21 7.00
N PRO A 64 -8.82 13.15 7.26
CA PRO A 64 -10.27 13.30 7.38
C PRO A 64 -10.62 14.22 8.58
N GLY A 65 -11.45 15.22 8.33
CA GLY A 65 -11.98 16.14 9.33
C GLY A 65 -11.12 17.38 9.59
N SER A 66 -9.98 17.54 8.91
CA SER A 66 -9.15 18.75 8.99
C SER A 66 -9.32 19.66 7.76
N SER A 67 -8.82 20.88 7.87
CA SER A 67 -8.88 21.90 6.80
C SER A 67 -8.02 21.58 5.58
N ASP A 68 -7.09 20.63 5.69
CA ASP A 68 -6.19 20.16 4.64
C ASP A 68 -6.59 18.77 4.11
N MET A 69 -7.85 18.37 4.28
CA MET A 69 -8.38 17.11 3.77
C MET A 69 -8.22 17.02 2.24
N GLN A 70 -7.76 15.87 1.76
CA GLN A 70 -7.67 15.57 0.32
C GLN A 70 -8.28 14.22 0.01
N ILE A 71 -9.07 14.16 -1.07
CA ILE A 71 -9.60 12.91 -1.60
C ILE A 71 -8.91 12.64 -2.93
N ILE A 72 -8.16 11.55 -2.98
CA ILE A 72 -7.45 11.09 -4.18
C ILE A 72 -8.22 9.88 -4.70
N ILE A 73 -8.77 10.00 -5.89
CA ILE A 73 -9.51 8.94 -6.58
C ILE A 73 -8.65 8.49 -7.75
N LYS A 74 -8.27 7.22 -7.76
CA LYS A 74 -7.58 6.57 -8.88
C LYS A 74 -8.54 5.58 -9.52
N GLU A 75 -8.89 5.83 -10.77
CA GLU A 75 -9.73 4.96 -11.61
C GLU A 75 -8.86 4.46 -12.77
N GLY A 76 -8.34 3.23 -12.67
CA GLY A 76 -7.30 2.72 -13.59
C GLY A 76 -6.07 3.64 -13.72
N ASN A 77 -5.95 4.34 -14.86
CA ASN A 77 -4.86 5.29 -15.17
C ASN A 77 -5.22 6.76 -14.89
N GLU A 78 -6.48 7.06 -14.55
CA GLU A 78 -6.92 8.42 -14.26
C GLU A 78 -6.79 8.72 -12.76
N ILE A 79 -6.13 9.84 -12.41
CA ILE A 79 -5.97 10.28 -11.02
C ILE A 79 -6.66 11.64 -10.85
N LYS A 80 -7.70 11.68 -10.00
CA LYS A 80 -8.43 12.89 -9.61
C LYS A 80 -8.06 13.25 -8.17
N VAL A 81 -7.62 14.48 -7.96
CA VAL A 81 -7.30 15.02 -6.61
C VAL A 81 -8.29 16.12 -6.27
N LEU A 82 -9.10 15.88 -5.24
CA LEU A 82 -10.06 16.84 -4.70
C LEU A 82 -9.49 17.40 -3.40
N ASN A 83 -9.09 18.68 -3.43
CA ASN A 83 -8.62 19.38 -2.25
C ASN A 83 -9.83 20.04 -1.56
N MET A 84 -10.02 19.75 -0.28
CA MET A 84 -10.94 20.54 0.55
C MET A 84 -10.27 21.90 0.74
N THR A 85 -10.77 22.92 0.06
CA THR A 85 -10.21 24.27 0.16
C THR A 85 -11.35 25.24 0.47
N ASP A 86 -11.16 26.08 1.49
CA ASP A 86 -12.05 27.23 1.78
C ASP A 86 -11.95 28.33 0.72
N LYS A 87 -11.03 28.18 -0.23
CA LYS A 87 -10.81 29.09 -1.36
C LYS A 87 -11.36 28.45 -2.62
N LEU A 88 -12.17 29.22 -3.37
CA LEU A 88 -12.68 28.87 -4.70
C LEU A 88 -11.59 28.14 -5.51
N GLY A 89 -11.92 26.90 -5.90
CA GLY A 89 -10.98 25.86 -6.31
C GLY A 89 -9.88 26.33 -7.27
N GLY A 90 -8.64 26.09 -6.87
CA GLY A 90 -7.48 26.18 -7.74
C GLY A 90 -7.31 24.88 -8.51
N GLY A 91 -7.51 24.95 -9.83
CA GLY A 91 -7.22 23.91 -10.82
C GLY A 91 -7.04 24.55 -12.20
N GLN A 92 -6.48 23.81 -13.16
CA GLN A 92 -6.54 24.23 -14.56
C GLN A 92 -7.99 24.08 -15.04
N GLY A 93 -8.70 25.19 -15.14
CA GLY A 93 -10.09 25.23 -15.59
C GLY A 93 -10.39 26.59 -16.18
N VAL A 94 -11.31 26.64 -17.15
CA VAL A 94 -11.79 27.89 -17.72
C VAL A 94 -12.93 28.39 -16.85
N LYS A 95 -12.90 29.67 -16.45
CA LYS A 95 -14.04 30.29 -15.77
C LYS A 95 -15.24 30.24 -16.72
N MET A 96 -16.22 29.42 -16.38
CA MET A 96 -17.40 29.20 -17.24
C MET A 96 -18.47 30.28 -17.01
N GLY A 97 -18.50 30.95 -15.86
CA GLY A 97 -19.53 31.94 -15.51
C GLY A 97 -19.56 32.33 -14.04
N VAL A 98 -20.56 33.11 -13.64
CA VAL A 98 -20.86 33.52 -12.26
C VAL A 98 -22.25 33.01 -11.87
N ALA A 99 -22.41 32.48 -10.66
CA ALA A 99 -23.72 32.09 -10.13
C ALA A 99 -24.16 33.06 -9.02
N TYR A 100 -25.41 33.54 -9.11
CA TYR A 100 -26.06 34.39 -8.12
C TYR A 100 -27.14 33.60 -7.39
N ARG A 101 -27.25 33.79 -6.08
CA ARG A 101 -28.39 33.31 -5.29
C ARG A 101 -29.29 34.51 -4.99
N LEU A 102 -30.55 34.42 -5.37
CA LEU A 102 -31.58 35.42 -5.08
C LEU A 102 -32.11 35.26 -3.65
N GLU A 103 -32.75 36.30 -3.13
CA GLU A 103 -33.34 36.30 -1.79
C GLU A 103 -34.44 35.22 -1.61
N ASP A 104 -35.10 34.84 -2.70
CA ASP A 104 -36.09 33.77 -2.73
C ASP A 104 -35.50 32.35 -2.89
N GLY A 105 -34.18 32.24 -2.87
CA GLY A 105 -33.45 30.97 -2.95
C GLY A 105 -33.20 30.46 -4.37
N ARG A 106 -33.69 31.14 -5.42
CA ARG A 106 -33.38 30.78 -6.81
C ARG A 106 -31.89 31.01 -7.11
N VAL A 107 -31.31 30.13 -7.92
CA VAL A 107 -29.92 30.23 -8.39
C VAL A 107 -29.91 30.60 -9.87
N ILE A 108 -29.28 31.72 -10.21
CA ILE A 108 -29.08 32.18 -11.60
C ILE A 108 -27.63 31.96 -11.98
N TYR A 109 -27.39 31.21 -13.06
CA TYR A 109 -26.07 31.04 -13.64
C TYR A 109 -25.90 31.94 -14.87
N VAL A 110 -24.84 32.74 -14.90
CA VAL A 110 -24.49 33.65 -15.99
C VAL A 110 -23.16 33.19 -16.60
N PRO A 111 -23.17 32.55 -17.78
CA PRO A 111 -21.94 32.13 -18.44
C PRO A 111 -21.13 33.33 -18.96
N GLU A 112 -19.81 33.23 -18.97
CA GLU A 112 -18.90 34.34 -19.31
C GLU A 112 -18.79 34.60 -20.83
N ASN A 113 -19.41 33.76 -21.67
CA ASN A 113 -19.29 33.80 -23.13
C ASN A 113 -20.61 34.08 -23.87
N ILE A 114 -21.47 34.98 -23.36
CA ILE A 114 -22.60 35.50 -24.16
C ILE A 114 -22.46 37.01 -24.33
N THR A 115 -21.41 37.41 -25.03
CA THR A 115 -21.45 38.63 -25.83
C THR A 115 -21.37 38.20 -27.29
N GLU A 116 -22.43 37.53 -27.77
CA GLU A 116 -22.72 37.59 -29.20
C GLU A 116 -23.24 39.00 -29.47
N SER A 117 -22.38 39.78 -30.09
CA SER A 117 -22.73 41.06 -30.67
C SER A 117 -23.80 40.85 -31.75
N LYS A 118 -25.01 41.32 -31.44
CA LYS A 118 -26.03 41.85 -32.36
C LYS A 118 -26.69 40.90 -33.36
#